data_AF-A0A936R9N0-F1
#
_entry.id   AF-A0A936R9N0-F1
#
_cell.length_a   1.000
_cell.length_b   1.000
_cell.length_c   1.000
_cell.angle_alpha   90.00
_cell.angle_beta   90.00
_cell.angle_gamma   90.00
#
_symmetry.space_group_name_H-M   'P 1'
#
loop_
_entity.id
_entity.type
_entity.pdbx_description
1 polymer ?
#
loop_
_entity_poly.entity_id
_entity_poly.type
_entity_poly.pdbx_seq_one_letter_code
_entity_poly.pdbx_strand_id
1 'polypeptide(L)'
;MAWPHDDDNPAALDVVRRDSGRIRNEQFAVAMEGAQNLLDKAAKAIREGDDERAERLIDRAAAMGWDDREERFPGVAGAEMLLYNLVTDVLEASHDDEHEWLDAALEIMAEGGRAAELVADALYGIGAGSLDYYDLTPGEKKRLLAATGVRELDPDYGMAETTPVAERAALIRANVEAANAYAARVQAVW
;
A
#
# COMPACT_ATOMS: atom_id res chain seq x y z
N MET A 1 15.40 57.20 15.02
CA MET A 1 16.18 55.95 14.85
C MET A 1 15.17 54.84 14.67
N ALA A 2 14.83 54.55 13.42
CA ALA A 2 13.82 53.55 13.07
C ALA A 2 14.49 52.17 13.03
N TRP A 3 13.91 51.20 13.74
CA TRP A 3 14.29 49.80 13.65
C TRP A 3 13.81 49.24 12.31
N PRO A 4 14.64 48.50 11.55
CA PRO A 4 14.14 47.76 10.39
C PRO A 4 13.30 46.60 10.90
N HIS A 5 12.06 46.51 10.42
CA HIS A 5 11.26 45.30 10.52
C HIS A 5 11.88 44.26 9.58
N ASP A 6 12.44 43.19 10.16
CA ASP A 6 13.00 42.02 9.46
C ASP A 6 11.90 41.05 8.98
N ASP A 7 10.66 41.53 8.82
CA ASP A 7 9.47 40.71 8.59
C ASP A 7 9.29 40.28 7.12
N ASP A 8 10.09 40.80 6.19
CA ASP A 8 10.01 40.49 4.74
C ASP A 8 11.34 39.91 4.20
N ASN A 9 11.93 38.94 4.89
CA ASN A 9 13.05 38.17 4.32
C ASN A 9 12.53 36.90 3.60
N PRO A 10 12.37 36.91 2.26
CA PRO A 10 11.88 35.75 1.52
C PRO A 10 12.76 34.49 1.70
N ALA A 11 14.05 34.67 2.01
CA ALA A 11 14.95 33.55 2.29
C ALA A 11 14.64 32.88 3.65
N ALA A 12 14.16 33.63 4.65
CA ALA A 12 13.76 33.08 5.95
C ALA A 12 12.45 32.29 5.85
N LEU A 13 11.48 32.80 5.07
CA LEU A 13 10.25 32.07 4.75
C LEU A 13 10.52 30.79 3.96
N ASP A 14 11.47 30.82 3.03
CA ASP A 14 11.90 29.64 2.26
C ASP A 14 12.57 28.57 3.13
N VAL A 15 13.38 28.96 4.12
CA VAL A 15 14.00 28.02 5.07
C VAL A 15 12.95 27.38 5.97
N VAL A 16 12.03 28.17 6.54
CA VAL A 16 10.92 27.66 7.35
C VAL A 16 10.01 26.73 6.54
N ARG A 17 9.78 27.03 5.25
CA ARG A 17 9.00 26.16 4.36
C ARG A 17 9.69 24.84 4.06
N ARG A 18 11.02 24.84 3.86
CA ARG A 18 11.82 23.61 3.67
C ARG A 18 11.87 22.76 4.93
N ASP A 19 12.08 23.38 6.10
CA ASP A 19 12.14 22.66 7.38
C ASP A 19 10.77 22.10 7.78
N SER A 20 9.70 22.85 7.56
CA SER A 20 8.31 22.36 7.75
C SER A 20 7.98 21.20 6.81
N GLY A 21 8.42 21.28 5.55
CA GLY A 21 8.28 20.19 4.58
C GLY A 21 9.03 18.91 4.99
N ARG A 22 10.26 19.05 5.52
CA ARG A 22 11.06 17.92 5.99
C ARG A 22 10.45 17.24 7.22
N ILE A 23 10.02 18.01 8.21
CA ILE A 23 9.42 17.48 9.45
C ILE A 23 8.12 16.72 9.13
N ARG A 24 7.29 17.24 8.21
CA ARG A 24 6.06 16.56 7.78
C ARG A 24 6.35 15.26 7.02
N ASN A 25 7.38 15.24 6.15
CA ASN A 25 7.82 14.00 5.49
C ASN A 25 8.24 12.93 6.51
N GLU A 26 9.01 13.33 7.52
CA GLU A 26 9.46 12.43 8.59
C GLU A 26 8.27 11.89 9.38
N GLN A 27 7.23 12.70 9.63
CA GLN A 27 6.02 12.27 10.34
C GLN A 27 5.20 11.26 9.56
N PHE A 28 4.94 11.48 8.27
CA PHE A 28 4.21 10.51 7.45
C PHE A 28 5.01 9.20 7.28
N ALA A 29 6.32 9.29 7.05
CA ALA A 29 7.18 8.11 6.96
C ALA A 29 7.13 7.26 8.25
N VAL A 30 7.17 7.89 9.42
CA VAL A 30 7.03 7.20 10.72
C VAL A 30 5.62 6.61 10.89
N ALA A 31 4.58 7.31 10.46
CA ALA A 31 3.23 6.78 10.50
C ALA A 31 3.07 5.56 9.58
N MET A 32 3.60 5.62 8.36
CA MET A 32 3.61 4.51 7.41
C MET A 32 4.38 3.29 7.93
N GLU A 33 5.58 3.48 8.50
CA GLU A 33 6.34 2.40 9.13
C GLU A 33 5.55 1.78 10.29
N GLY A 34 4.90 2.61 11.10
CA GLY A 34 4.03 2.16 12.18
C GLY A 34 2.84 1.34 11.69
N ALA A 35 2.20 1.78 10.59
CA ALA A 35 1.10 1.08 9.95
C ALA A 35 1.55 -0.29 9.42
N GLN A 36 2.61 -0.34 8.61
CA GLN A 36 3.13 -1.59 8.03
C GLN A 36 3.47 -2.61 9.12
N ASN A 37 4.17 -2.19 10.18
CA ASN A 37 4.49 -3.09 11.31
C ASN A 37 3.25 -3.60 12.07
N LEU A 38 2.14 -2.85 12.11
CA LEU A 38 0.88 -3.37 12.66
C LEU A 38 0.27 -4.43 11.72
N LEU A 39 0.32 -4.17 10.41
CA LEU A 39 -0.31 -4.99 9.38
C LEU A 39 0.46 -6.30 9.11
N ASP A 40 1.79 -6.29 9.14
CA ASP A 40 2.61 -7.50 9.10
C ASP A 40 2.27 -8.44 10.27
N LYS A 41 2.10 -7.85 11.46
CA LYS A 41 1.69 -8.60 12.66
C LYS A 41 0.26 -9.11 12.53
N ALA A 42 -0.64 -8.37 11.87
CA ALA A 42 -2.00 -8.80 11.63
C ALA A 42 -2.03 -9.97 10.63
N ALA A 43 -1.29 -9.87 9.52
CA ALA A 43 -1.13 -10.93 8.54
C ALA A 43 -0.61 -12.22 9.20
N LYS A 44 0.42 -12.09 10.05
CA LYS A 44 0.95 -13.21 10.84
C LYS A 44 -0.09 -13.80 11.80
N ALA A 45 -0.82 -12.97 12.55
CA ALA A 45 -1.83 -13.43 13.49
C ALA A 45 -2.95 -14.23 12.80
N ILE A 46 -3.43 -13.78 11.62
CA ILE A 46 -4.41 -14.52 10.81
C ILE A 46 -3.86 -15.90 10.42
N ARG A 47 -2.61 -15.99 9.95
CA ARG A 47 -1.99 -17.29 9.60
C ARG A 47 -1.86 -18.23 10.78
N GLU A 48 -1.65 -17.68 11.98
CA GLU A 48 -1.58 -18.45 13.23
C GLU A 48 -2.97 -18.79 13.81
N GLY A 49 -4.06 -18.30 13.20
CA GLY A 49 -5.43 -18.49 13.69
C GLY A 49 -5.79 -17.64 14.92
N ASP A 50 -5.00 -16.60 15.21
CA ASP A 50 -5.26 -15.64 16.29
C ASP A 50 -6.07 -14.44 15.77
N ASP A 51 -7.32 -14.72 15.40
CA ASP A 51 -8.22 -13.74 14.79
C ASP A 51 -8.41 -12.51 15.71
N GLU A 52 -8.59 -12.72 17.02
CA GLU A 52 -8.79 -11.63 17.98
C GLU A 52 -7.59 -10.67 18.02
N ARG A 53 -6.37 -11.20 17.88
CA ARG A 53 -5.17 -10.36 17.79
C ARG A 53 -5.09 -9.63 16.45
N ALA A 54 -5.42 -10.30 15.35
CA ALA A 54 -5.47 -9.66 14.04
C ALA A 54 -6.45 -8.47 14.05
N GLU A 55 -7.66 -8.66 14.60
CA GLU A 55 -8.66 -7.60 14.77
C GLU A 55 -8.07 -6.37 15.47
N ARG A 56 -7.46 -6.57 16.64
CA ARG A 56 -6.92 -5.45 17.43
C ARG A 56 -5.79 -4.70 16.71
N LEU A 57 -5.03 -5.38 15.86
CA LEU A 57 -3.96 -4.75 15.08
C LEU A 57 -4.53 -3.96 13.90
N ILE A 58 -5.53 -4.52 13.21
CA ILE A 58 -6.28 -3.85 12.13
C ILE A 58 -6.97 -2.60 12.66
N ASP A 59 -7.68 -2.70 13.80
CA ASP A 59 -8.37 -1.57 14.41
C ASP A 59 -7.40 -0.43 14.77
N ARG A 60 -6.20 -0.77 15.24
CA ARG A 60 -5.15 0.22 15.54
C ARG A 60 -4.63 0.92 14.29
N ALA A 61 -4.45 0.19 13.19
CA ALA A 61 -4.07 0.78 11.90
C ALA A 61 -5.21 1.66 11.35
N ALA A 62 -6.45 1.19 11.43
CA ALA A 62 -7.63 1.93 10.98
C ALA A 62 -7.86 3.23 11.76
N ALA A 63 -7.49 3.26 13.05
CA ALA A 63 -7.60 4.43 13.91
C ALA A 63 -6.52 5.50 13.67
N MET A 64 -5.53 5.25 12.80
CA MET A 64 -4.54 6.26 12.44
C MET A 64 -5.21 7.46 11.76
N GLY A 65 -4.74 8.66 12.11
CA GLY A 65 -5.31 9.92 11.63
C GLY A 65 -5.07 10.14 10.13
N TRP A 66 -5.89 10.99 9.53
CA TRP A 66 -5.67 11.49 8.18
C TRP A 66 -4.37 12.27 8.08
N ASP A 67 -3.63 12.08 6.99
CA ASP A 67 -2.51 12.94 6.62
C ASP A 67 -2.97 13.92 5.53
N ASP A 68 -3.07 15.21 5.87
CA ASP A 68 -3.53 16.26 4.97
C ASP A 68 -2.65 16.46 3.73
N ARG A 69 -1.39 16.06 3.80
CA ARG A 69 -0.42 16.29 2.73
C ARG A 69 -0.47 15.17 1.72
N GLU A 70 -0.46 13.94 2.20
CA GLU A 70 -0.54 12.76 1.34
C GLU A 70 -2.00 12.45 0.97
N GLU A 71 -2.96 13.18 1.56
CA GLU A 71 -4.40 13.05 1.38
C GLU A 71 -4.87 11.61 1.56
N ARG A 72 -4.33 10.93 2.59
CA ARG A 72 -4.58 9.51 2.87
C ARG A 72 -4.51 9.18 4.35
N PHE A 73 -5.09 8.04 4.71
CA PHE A 73 -4.87 7.40 6.02
C PHE A 73 -3.65 6.47 5.95
N PRO A 74 -2.64 6.63 6.83
CA PRO A 74 -1.46 5.76 6.84
C PRO A 74 -1.78 4.28 7.02
N GLY A 75 -2.82 3.95 7.81
CA GLY A 75 -3.28 2.56 7.98
C GLY A 75 -3.83 1.94 6.69
N VAL A 76 -4.53 2.73 5.88
CA VAL A 76 -5.08 2.28 4.59
C VAL A 76 -3.97 2.16 3.56
N ALA A 77 -3.15 3.20 3.42
CA ALA A 77 -1.99 3.19 2.52
C ALA A 77 -1.00 2.06 2.86
N GLY A 78 -0.77 1.79 4.15
CA GLY A 78 0.05 0.67 4.60
C GLY A 78 -0.52 -0.69 4.18
N ALA A 79 -1.84 -0.84 4.13
CA ALA A 79 -2.49 -2.09 3.72
C ALA A 79 -2.41 -2.32 2.21
N GLU A 80 -2.49 -1.26 1.41
CA GLU A 80 -2.22 -1.32 -0.03
C GLU A 80 -0.77 -1.74 -0.31
N MET A 81 0.18 -1.08 0.38
CA MET A 81 1.60 -1.39 0.27
C MET A 81 1.90 -2.82 0.72
N LEU A 82 1.18 -3.36 1.69
CA LEU A 82 1.36 -4.73 2.16
C LEU A 82 1.20 -5.75 1.03
N LEU A 83 0.10 -5.68 0.28
CA LEU A 83 -0.15 -6.59 -0.83
C LEU A 83 0.79 -6.29 -2.02
N TYR A 84 0.96 -5.01 -2.35
CA TYR A 84 1.85 -4.60 -3.44
C TYR A 84 3.28 -5.10 -3.23
N ASN A 85 3.85 -4.81 -2.05
CA ASN A 85 5.22 -5.21 -1.70
C ASN A 85 5.37 -6.72 -1.73
N LEU A 86 4.41 -7.47 -1.18
CA LEU A 86 4.49 -8.94 -1.22
C LEU A 86 4.55 -9.46 -2.67
N VAL A 87 3.71 -8.93 -3.57
CA VAL A 87 3.72 -9.35 -4.98
C VAL A 87 5.05 -8.98 -5.63
N THR A 88 5.56 -7.78 -5.39
CA THR A 88 6.82 -7.32 -5.98
C THR A 88 8.03 -8.05 -5.41
N ASP A 89 8.04 -8.38 -4.12
CA ASP A 89 9.12 -9.14 -3.47
C ASP A 89 9.21 -10.55 -4.08
N VAL A 90 8.07 -11.19 -4.34
CA VAL A 90 8.03 -12.52 -4.97
C VAL A 90 8.43 -12.44 -6.44
N LEU A 91 7.98 -11.41 -7.17
CA LEU A 91 8.44 -11.11 -8.53
C LEU A 91 9.96 -10.93 -8.58
N GLU A 92 10.54 -10.09 -7.72
CA GLU A 92 11.98 -9.80 -7.70
C GLU A 92 12.83 -11.01 -7.29
N ALA A 93 12.27 -11.92 -6.49
CA ALA A 93 12.91 -13.19 -6.15
C ALA A 93 12.81 -14.25 -7.26
N SER A 94 11.88 -14.09 -8.21
CA SER A 94 11.65 -15.05 -9.29
C SER A 94 12.71 -14.93 -10.39
N HIS A 95 13.02 -16.05 -11.06
CA HIS A 95 13.85 -16.05 -12.26
C HIS A 95 13.01 -15.93 -13.55
N ASP A 96 13.64 -15.60 -14.69
CA ASP A 96 12.97 -15.32 -15.96
C ASP A 96 11.97 -16.42 -16.45
N ASP A 97 12.18 -17.67 -16.03
CA ASP A 97 11.33 -18.82 -16.39
C ASP A 97 10.31 -19.17 -15.30
N GLU A 98 10.28 -18.44 -14.18
CA GLU A 98 9.43 -18.68 -13.01
C GLU A 98 8.29 -17.66 -12.97
N HIS A 99 7.10 -18.09 -13.37
CA HIS A 99 5.91 -17.24 -13.44
C HIS A 99 4.97 -17.41 -12.24
N GLU A 100 5.43 -18.06 -11.18
CA GLU A 100 4.62 -18.43 -10.00
C GLU A 100 4.03 -17.19 -9.31
N TRP A 101 4.77 -16.08 -9.30
CA TRP A 101 4.30 -14.80 -8.76
C TRP A 101 3.02 -14.31 -9.46
N LEU A 102 2.95 -14.47 -10.79
CA LEU A 102 1.82 -14.04 -11.61
C LEU A 102 0.72 -15.10 -11.65
N ASP A 103 1.09 -16.38 -11.70
CA ASP A 103 0.14 -17.50 -11.69
C ASP A 103 -0.73 -17.45 -10.42
N ALA A 104 -0.12 -17.29 -9.25
CA ALA A 104 -0.82 -17.15 -7.97
C ALA A 104 -1.78 -15.96 -7.93
N ALA A 105 -1.37 -14.81 -8.49
CA ALA A 105 -2.22 -13.62 -8.56
C ALA A 105 -3.44 -13.85 -9.47
N LEU A 106 -3.22 -14.47 -10.63
CA LEU A 106 -4.28 -14.75 -11.59
C LEU A 106 -5.27 -15.81 -11.08
N GLU A 107 -4.82 -16.78 -10.29
CA GLU A 107 -5.70 -17.74 -9.62
C GLU A 107 -6.66 -17.04 -8.65
N ILE A 108 -6.17 -16.12 -7.81
CA ILE A 108 -7.01 -15.32 -6.91
C ILE A 108 -8.01 -14.48 -7.71
N MET A 109 -7.55 -13.87 -8.81
CA MET A 109 -8.44 -13.09 -9.67
C MET A 109 -9.56 -13.93 -10.29
N ALA A 110 -9.28 -15.18 -10.66
CA ALA A 110 -10.25 -16.10 -11.24
C ALA A 110 -11.34 -16.54 -10.23
N GLU A 111 -11.03 -16.53 -8.93
CA GLU A 111 -11.98 -16.83 -7.85
C GLU A 111 -13.00 -15.69 -7.64
N GLY A 112 -12.66 -14.47 -8.04
CA GLY A 112 -13.51 -13.29 -7.92
C GLY A 112 -13.60 -12.74 -6.49
N GLY A 113 -14.56 -11.83 -6.27
CA GLY A 113 -14.76 -11.17 -4.99
C GLY A 113 -13.71 -10.09 -4.67
N ARG A 114 -13.66 -9.67 -3.40
CA ARG A 114 -12.87 -8.50 -3.01
C ARG A 114 -11.35 -8.72 -3.14
N ALA A 115 -10.86 -9.92 -2.85
CA ALA A 115 -9.44 -10.23 -3.02
C ALA A 115 -9.00 -10.14 -4.49
N ALA A 116 -9.85 -10.60 -5.41
CA ALA A 116 -9.59 -10.49 -6.85
C ALA A 116 -9.45 -9.02 -7.30
N GLU A 117 -10.30 -8.12 -6.79
CA GLU A 117 -10.21 -6.69 -7.09
C GLU A 117 -8.90 -6.07 -6.58
N LEU A 118 -8.54 -6.36 -5.32
CA LEU A 118 -7.33 -5.83 -4.69
C LEU A 118 -6.05 -6.35 -5.36
N VAL A 119 -6.02 -7.63 -5.73
CA VAL A 119 -4.89 -8.20 -6.49
C VAL A 119 -4.82 -7.59 -7.88
N ALA A 120 -5.94 -7.35 -8.54
CA ALA A 120 -5.97 -6.67 -9.84
C ALA A 120 -5.43 -5.24 -9.76
N ASP A 121 -5.74 -4.51 -8.68
CA ASP A 121 -5.20 -3.16 -8.45
C ASP A 121 -3.69 -3.19 -8.20
N ALA A 122 -3.19 -4.14 -7.41
CA ALA A 122 -1.75 -4.33 -7.20
C ALA A 122 -1.01 -4.65 -8.51
N LEU A 123 -1.53 -5.60 -9.31
CA LEU A 123 -0.97 -5.92 -10.62
C LEU A 123 -1.03 -4.74 -11.58
N TYR A 124 -2.11 -3.97 -11.53
CA TYR A 124 -2.24 -2.77 -12.35
C TYR A 124 -1.20 -1.71 -11.96
N GLY A 125 -0.92 -1.53 -10.67
CA GLY A 125 0.18 -0.67 -10.20
C GLY A 125 1.53 -1.06 -10.78
N ILE A 126 1.83 -2.37 -10.85
CA ILE A 126 3.04 -2.91 -11.47
C ILE A 126 3.05 -2.63 -12.99
N GLY A 127 1.92 -2.84 -13.67
CA GLY A 127 1.81 -2.67 -15.13
C GLY A 127 1.64 -1.23 -15.64
N ALA A 128 1.08 -0.31 -14.85
CA ALA A 128 0.80 1.05 -15.28
C ALA A 128 1.94 2.03 -14.98
N GLY A 129 2.67 1.80 -13.89
CA GLY A 129 3.76 2.68 -13.45
C GLY A 129 5.17 2.19 -13.77
N SER A 130 5.34 0.89 -14.06
CA SER A 130 6.62 0.22 -13.78
C SER A 130 7.00 -0.91 -14.76
N LEU A 131 6.42 -1.00 -15.97
CA LEU A 131 6.79 -2.04 -16.96
C LEU A 131 8.26 -2.01 -17.37
N ASP A 132 8.92 -0.87 -17.16
CA ASP A 132 10.35 -0.66 -17.43
C ASP A 132 11.19 -0.68 -16.14
N TYR A 133 10.55 -0.69 -14.96
CA TYR A 133 11.23 -0.78 -13.67
C TYR A 133 11.44 -2.24 -13.25
N TYR A 134 10.46 -3.10 -13.55
CA TYR A 134 10.57 -4.54 -13.34
C TYR A 134 11.01 -5.24 -14.62
N ASP A 135 11.88 -6.25 -14.50
CA ASP A 135 12.38 -7.04 -15.63
C ASP A 135 11.37 -8.11 -16.06
N LEU A 136 10.20 -7.66 -16.48
CA LEU A 136 9.11 -8.55 -16.90
C LEU A 136 9.37 -9.11 -18.29
N THR A 137 9.19 -10.41 -18.45
CA THR A 137 9.23 -11.06 -19.76
C THR A 137 8.09 -10.54 -20.67
N PRO A 138 8.23 -10.60 -22.00
CA PRO A 138 7.14 -10.24 -22.92
C PRO A 138 5.85 -11.05 -22.67
N GLY A 139 5.97 -12.29 -22.18
CA GLY A 139 4.86 -13.15 -21.80
C GLY A 139 4.09 -12.58 -20.60
N GLU A 140 4.80 -12.23 -19.53
CA GLU A 140 4.21 -11.64 -18.32
C GLU A 140 3.56 -10.29 -18.61
N LYS A 141 4.23 -9.41 -19.37
CA LYS A 141 3.64 -8.12 -19.77
C LYS A 141 2.30 -8.32 -20.47
N LYS A 142 2.24 -9.26 -21.41
CA LYS A 142 1.00 -9.59 -22.14
C LYS A 142 -0.08 -10.15 -21.21
N ARG A 143 0.28 -11.05 -20.31
CA ARG A 143 -0.66 -11.68 -19.36
C ARG A 143 -1.20 -10.67 -18.35
N LEU A 144 -0.35 -9.82 -17.79
CA LEU A 144 -0.72 -8.76 -16.86
C LEU A 144 -1.70 -7.79 -17.53
N LEU A 145 -1.36 -7.26 -18.70
CA LEU A 145 -2.25 -6.35 -19.44
C LEU A 145 -3.60 -6.99 -19.79
N ALA A 146 -3.61 -8.28 -20.14
CA ALA A 146 -4.85 -9.00 -20.42
C ALA A 146 -5.72 -9.18 -19.17
N ALA A 147 -5.11 -9.36 -18.00
CA ALA A 147 -5.81 -9.57 -16.74
C ALA A 147 -6.33 -8.27 -16.12
N THR A 148 -5.53 -7.19 -16.16
CA THR A 148 -5.89 -5.92 -15.52
C THR A 148 -6.70 -5.02 -16.44
N GLY A 149 -6.53 -5.13 -17.75
CA GLY A 149 -7.12 -4.20 -18.73
C GLY A 149 -6.65 -2.76 -18.52
N VAL A 150 -7.52 -1.81 -18.84
CA VAL A 150 -7.35 -0.38 -18.52
C VAL A 150 -8.15 -0.10 -17.25
N ARG A 151 -7.47 0.29 -16.17
CA ARG A 151 -8.10 0.68 -14.90
C ARG A 151 -7.82 2.16 -14.64
N GLU A 152 -8.78 2.84 -14.03
CA GLU A 152 -8.53 4.15 -13.44
C GLU A 152 -7.85 3.90 -12.09
N LEU A 153 -6.67 4.49 -11.85
CA LEU A 153 -6.10 4.50 -10.51
C LEU A 153 -6.99 5.40 -9.68
N ASP A 154 -7.60 4.85 -8.64
CA ASP A 154 -8.21 5.65 -7.58
C ASP A 154 -7.08 6.03 -6.61
N PRO A 155 -6.57 7.28 -6.66
CA PRO A 155 -5.51 7.69 -5.76
C PRO A 155 -5.97 7.73 -4.30
N ASP A 156 -7.27 7.74 -4.04
CA ASP A 156 -7.82 7.88 -2.69
C ASP A 156 -8.40 6.55 -2.19
N TYR A 157 -8.41 5.51 -3.03
CA TYR A 157 -9.08 4.23 -2.78
C TYR A 157 -10.53 4.40 -2.28
N GLY A 158 -11.21 5.44 -2.77
CA GLY A 158 -12.56 5.80 -2.39
C GLY A 158 -12.67 6.34 -0.97
N MET A 159 -11.56 6.72 -0.33
CA MET A 159 -11.52 7.22 1.04
C MET A 159 -11.46 8.74 1.07
N ALA A 160 -12.35 9.34 1.87
CA ALA A 160 -12.27 10.75 2.22
C ALA A 160 -11.74 10.90 3.66
N GLU A 161 -11.26 12.08 4.03
CA GLU A 161 -10.89 12.42 5.42
C GLU A 161 -12.00 12.04 6.44
N THR A 162 -13.25 12.10 6.00
CA THR A 162 -14.44 11.80 6.81
C THR A 162 -14.81 10.32 6.87
N THR A 163 -14.07 9.43 6.20
CA THR A 163 -14.36 7.99 6.19
C THR A 163 -14.36 7.42 7.62
N PRO A 164 -15.45 6.73 8.03
CA PRO A 164 -15.53 6.06 9.32
C PRO A 164 -14.40 5.05 9.55
N VAL A 165 -13.95 4.93 10.81
CA VAL A 165 -12.91 3.94 11.19
C VAL A 165 -13.31 2.52 10.81
N ALA A 166 -14.60 2.16 10.92
CA ALA A 166 -15.09 0.83 10.58
C ALA A 166 -14.93 0.49 9.09
N GLU A 167 -15.14 1.46 8.20
CA GLU A 167 -14.96 1.27 6.75
C GLU A 167 -13.47 1.14 6.40
N ARG A 168 -12.61 1.94 7.05
CA ARG A 168 -11.16 1.77 6.96
C ARG A 168 -10.71 0.39 7.43
N ALA A 169 -11.20 -0.07 8.58
CA ALA A 169 -10.88 -1.39 9.12
C ALA A 169 -11.31 -2.52 8.18
N ALA A 170 -12.49 -2.42 7.55
CA ALA A 170 -12.96 -3.39 6.58
C ALA A 170 -12.07 -3.44 5.32
N LEU A 171 -11.64 -2.29 4.81
CA LEU A 171 -10.71 -2.25 3.67
C LEU A 171 -9.34 -2.82 4.04
N ILE A 172 -8.81 -2.43 5.20
CA ILE A 172 -7.52 -2.93 5.70
C ILE A 172 -7.58 -4.45 5.86
N ARG A 173 -8.63 -4.98 6.49
CA ARG A 173 -8.86 -6.43 6.60
C ARG A 173 -8.80 -7.11 5.25
N ALA A 174 -9.56 -6.61 4.27
CA ALA A 174 -9.64 -7.23 2.96
C ALA A 174 -8.25 -7.29 2.27
N ASN A 175 -7.41 -6.26 2.46
CA ASN A 175 -6.04 -6.25 1.97
C ASN A 175 -5.16 -7.28 2.70
N VAL A 176 -5.23 -7.36 4.03
CA VAL A 176 -4.47 -8.35 4.80
C VAL A 176 -4.88 -9.78 4.43
N GLU A 177 -6.17 -10.03 4.24
CA GLU A 177 -6.70 -11.33 3.80
C GLU A 177 -6.25 -11.67 2.37
N ALA A 178 -6.29 -10.70 1.45
CA ALA A 178 -5.78 -10.88 0.09
C ALA A 178 -4.27 -11.19 0.08
N ALA A 179 -3.49 -10.48 0.90
CA ALA A 179 -2.05 -10.71 1.04
C ALA A 179 -1.74 -12.10 1.60
N ASN A 180 -2.51 -12.56 2.59
CA ASN A 180 -2.38 -13.94 3.11
C ASN A 180 -2.81 -14.99 2.09
N ALA A 181 -3.88 -14.75 1.32
CA ALA A 181 -4.32 -15.63 0.25
C ALA A 181 -3.25 -15.76 -0.85
N TYR A 182 -2.59 -14.66 -1.19
CA TYR A 182 -1.47 -14.66 -2.12
C TYR A 182 -0.27 -15.40 -1.54
N ALA A 183 0.19 -15.04 -0.34
CA ALA A 183 1.32 -15.68 0.35
C ALA A 183 1.16 -17.21 0.45
N ALA A 184 -0.06 -17.70 0.69
CA ALA A 184 -0.35 -19.13 0.76
C ALA A 184 -0.11 -19.87 -0.58
N ARG A 185 -0.34 -19.21 -1.72
CA ARG A 185 -0.15 -19.80 -3.06
C ARG A 185 1.32 -19.84 -3.47
N VAL A 186 2.07 -18.79 -3.14
CA VAL A 186 3.51 -18.68 -3.46
C VAL A 186 4.42 -19.25 -2.36
N GLN A 187 3.84 -19.82 -1.30
CA GLN A 187 4.58 -20.35 -0.13
C GLN A 187 5.54 -19.33 0.52
N ALA A 188 5.24 -18.04 0.38
CA ALA A 188 6.08 -16.97 0.89
C ALA A 188 6.01 -16.88 2.42
N VAL A 189 7.16 -16.62 3.04
CA VAL A 189 7.29 -16.35 4.46
C VAL A 189 7.59 -14.86 4.64
N TRP A 190 6.66 -14.13 5.26
CA TRP A 190 6.85 -12.78 5.77
C TRP A 190 7.93 -12.72 6.85
#